data_AF-A0A942JHE8-F1
#
_entry.id   AF-A0A942JHE8-F1
#
_cell.length_a   1.000
_cell.length_b   1.000
_cell.length_c   1.000
_cell.angle_alpha   90.00
_cell.angle_beta   90.00
_cell.angle_gamma   90.00
#
_symmetry.space_group_name_H-M   'P 1'
#
loop_
_entity.id
_entity.type
_entity.pdbx_description
1 polymer ?
#
loop_
_entity_poly.entity_id
_entity_poly.type
_entity_poly.pdbx_seq_one_letter_code
_entity_poly.pdbx_strand_id
1 'polypeptide(L)'
;MLTLDAYYAVGTTFIMARECLNEQVQRLLHVLTRAKKNIVAYAPTVPKGGRGRPSVLGKKIILASLFAQEKEAAVFCSTRSQ
;
A
#
# COMPACT_ATOMS: atom_id res chain seq x y z
N MET A 1 -15.08 5.96 -9.40
CA MET A 1 -13.70 6.52 -9.34
C MET A 1 -13.70 7.63 -8.31
N LEU A 2 -12.87 7.56 -7.26
CA LEU A 2 -12.78 8.62 -6.23
C LEU A 2 -11.43 9.32 -6.34
N THR A 3 -11.46 10.64 -6.54
CA THR A 3 -10.29 11.52 -6.50
C THR A 3 -10.18 12.11 -5.10
N LEU A 4 -9.06 11.83 -4.43
CA LEU A 4 -8.79 12.24 -3.06
C LEU A 4 -7.50 13.04 -2.99
N ASP A 5 -7.43 14.02 -2.10
CA ASP A 5 -6.20 14.79 -1.88
C ASP A 5 -5.11 13.97 -1.13
N ALA A 6 -3.87 14.48 -1.08
CA ALA A 6 -2.72 13.89 -0.40
C ALA A 6 -2.97 13.52 1.07
N TYR A 7 -3.95 14.17 1.72
CA TYR A 7 -4.34 13.86 3.09
C TYR A 7 -4.85 12.43 3.26
N TYR A 8 -5.47 11.87 2.21
CA TYR A 8 -6.04 10.53 2.21
C TYR A 8 -5.05 9.45 1.72
N ALA A 9 -3.79 9.80 1.44
CA ALA A 9 -2.74 8.85 1.09
C ALA A 9 -2.22 8.09 2.33
N VAL A 10 -3.12 7.54 3.16
CA VAL A 10 -2.79 6.85 4.42
C VAL A 10 -2.94 5.35 4.23
N GLY A 11 -2.13 4.55 4.94
CA GLY A 11 -2.15 3.09 4.83
C GLY A 11 -3.54 2.48 5.03
N THR A 12 -4.34 3.00 5.95
CA THR A 12 -5.72 2.56 6.20
C THR A 12 -6.60 2.71 4.98
N THR A 13 -6.52 3.84 4.27
CA THR A 13 -7.27 4.08 3.03
C THR A 13 -6.89 3.09 1.94
N PHE A 14 -5.60 2.75 1.81
CA PHE A 14 -5.14 1.74 0.85
C PHE A 14 -5.59 0.32 1.22
N ILE A 15 -5.63 -0.02 2.51
CA ILE A 15 -6.15 -1.31 3.00
C ILE A 15 -7.65 -1.42 2.71
N MET A 16 -8.43 -0.39 3.03
CA MET A 16 -9.86 -0.36 2.73
C MET A 16 -10.12 -0.47 1.22
N ALA A 17 -9.36 0.26 0.41
CA ALA A 17 -9.47 0.17 -1.05
C ALA A 17 -9.14 -1.24 -1.58
N ARG A 18 -8.23 -1.97 -0.93
CA ARG A 18 -7.93 -3.38 -1.25
C ARG A 18 -9.07 -4.31 -0.87
N GLU A 19 -9.73 -4.06 0.26
CA GLU A 19 -10.81 -4.90 0.78
C GLU A 19 -12.15 -4.65 0.08
N CYS A 20 -12.35 -3.48 -0.52
CA CYS A 20 -13.50 -3.16 -1.38
C CYS A 20 -13.47 -3.90 -2.73
N LEU A 21 -13.77 -5.19 -2.68
CA LEU A 21 -13.93 -6.07 -3.83
C LEU A 21 -15.41 -6.42 -4.02
N ASN A 22 -15.85 -6.53 -5.28
CA ASN A 22 -17.18 -7.05 -5.60
C ASN A 22 -17.22 -8.58 -5.44
N GLU A 23 -18.41 -9.18 -5.52
CA GLU A 23 -18.61 -10.64 -5.52
C GLU A 23 -17.78 -11.37 -6.60
N GLN A 24 -17.45 -10.67 -7.69
CA GLN A 24 -16.60 -11.16 -8.79
C GLN A 24 -15.10 -10.86 -8.59
N VAL A 25 -14.66 -10.49 -7.38
CA VAL A 25 -13.27 -10.14 -7.04
C VAL A 25 -12.73 -8.96 -7.87
N GLN A 26 -13.63 -8.13 -8.39
CA GLN A 26 -13.28 -6.91 -9.11
C GLN A 26 -13.14 -5.75 -8.14
N ARG A 27 -12.14 -4.89 -8.36
CA ARG A 27 -11.92 -3.70 -7.53
C ARG A 27 -13.06 -2.71 -7.79
N LEU A 28 -13.89 -2.49 -6.76
CA LEU A 28 -14.96 -1.48 -6.83
C LEU A 28 -14.41 -0.06 -6.68
N LEU A 29 -13.26 0.07 -6.00
CA LEU A 29 -12.70 1.36 -5.65
C LEU A 29 -11.34 1.60 -6.33
N HIS A 30 -11.30 2.64 -7.16
CA HIS A 30 -10.07 3.22 -7.67
C HIS A 30 -9.81 4.54 -6.96
N VAL A 31 -8.68 4.62 -6.26
CA VAL A 31 -8.23 5.80 -5.50
C VAL A 31 -7.14 6.51 -6.29
N LEU A 32 -7.40 7.77 -6.65
CA LEU A 32 -6.39 8.67 -7.19
C LEU A 32 -6.00 9.67 -6.09
N THR A 33 -4.73 9.63 -5.66
CA THR A 33 -4.20 10.52 -4.61
C THR A 33 -2.89 11.16 -5.01
N ARG A 34 -2.63 12.35 -4.47
CA ARG A 34 -1.32 12.99 -4.58
C ARG A 34 -0.35 12.33 -3.60
N ALA A 35 0.84 11.97 -4.09
CA ALA A 35 1.83 11.30 -3.27
C ALA A 35 2.42 12.23 -2.19
N LYS A 36 2.51 11.73 -0.95
CA LYS A 36 3.07 12.47 0.19
C LYS A 36 4.39 11.82 0.66
N LYS A 37 5.42 12.62 0.92
CA LYS A 37 6.79 12.16 1.23
C LYS A 37 6.91 11.40 2.56
N ASN A 38 6.02 11.64 3.51
CA ASN A 38 6.05 11.03 4.83
C ASN A 38 5.32 9.68 4.91
N ILE A 39 4.69 9.24 3.81
CA ILE A 39 3.96 7.98 3.76
C ILE A 39 4.93 6.87 3.34
N VAL A 40 5.03 5.87 4.19
CA VAL A 40 5.98 4.74 4.05
C VAL A 40 5.26 3.42 4.18
N ALA A 41 5.63 2.48 3.33
CA ALA A 41 5.24 1.08 3.40
C ALA A 41 6.48 0.22 3.67
N TYR A 42 6.29 -0.95 4.24
CA TYR A 42 7.34 -1.93 4.43
C TYR A 42 7.04 -3.17 3.59
N ALA A 43 8.04 -3.67 2.87
CA ALA A 43 7.93 -4.94 2.16
C ALA A 43 7.67 -6.08 3.17
N PRO A 44 6.95 -7.14 2.76
CA PRO A 44 6.80 -8.31 3.61
C PRO A 44 8.18 -8.90 3.93
N THR A 45 8.38 -9.30 5.18
CA THR A 45 9.57 -10.01 5.63
C THR A 45 9.16 -11.19 6.47
N VAL A 46 9.98 -12.24 6.48
CA VAL A 46 9.76 -13.40 7.33
C VAL A 46 9.82 -12.98 8.80
N PRO A 47 8.75 -13.20 9.59
CA PRO A 47 8.76 -12.89 11.01
C PRO A 47 9.72 -13.84 11.72
N LYS A 48 10.82 -13.29 12.26
CA LYS A 48 11.75 -14.06 13.10
C LYS A 48 11.24 -14.00 14.55
N GLY A 49 10.69 -15.11 15.03
CA GLY A 49 10.09 -15.22 16.36
C GLY A 49 11.11 -15.24 17.51
N GLY A 50 10.67 -14.75 18.67
CA GLY A 50 11.39 -14.75 19.94
C GLY A 50 10.76 -13.76 20.91
N ARG A 51 10.40 -14.19 22.13
CA ARG A 51 9.78 -13.31 23.13
C ARG A 51 10.76 -12.18 23.49
N GLY A 52 10.35 -10.92 23.31
CA GLY A 52 11.19 -9.74 23.53
C GLY A 52 12.07 -9.31 22.34
N ARG A 53 12.10 -10.06 21.23
CA ARG A 53 12.84 -9.65 20.03
C ARG A 53 12.03 -8.62 19.23
N PRO A 54 12.62 -7.47 18.84
CA PRO A 54 11.94 -6.49 18.00
C PRO A 54 11.52 -7.09 16.65
N SER A 55 10.35 -6.68 16.16
CA SER A 55 9.90 -7.02 14.81
C SER A 55 10.92 -6.51 13.79
N VAL A 56 11.41 -7.41 12.94
CA VAL A 56 12.18 -7.00 11.77
C VAL A 56 11.17 -6.53 10.74
N LEU A 57 11.23 -5.26 10.36
CA LEU A 57 10.46 -4.72 9.23
C LEU A 57 11.25 -4.98 7.94
N GLY A 58 10.53 -5.24 6.84
CA GLY A 58 11.17 -5.42 5.53
C GLY A 58 11.71 -4.10 4.98
N LYS A 59 12.06 -4.10 3.69
CA LYS A 59 12.56 -2.90 3.01
C LYS A 59 11.58 -1.74 3.14
N LYS A 60 12.04 -0.58 3.59
CA LYS A 60 11.27 0.68 3.64
C LYS A 60 11.05 1.21 2.22
N ILE A 61 9.81 1.51 1.90
CA ILE A 61 9.37 2.03 0.60
C ILE A 61 8.66 3.36 0.86
N ILE A 62 9.10 4.45 0.23
CA ILE A 62 8.43 5.75 0.35
C ILE A 62 7.40 5.85 -0.77
N LEU A 63 6.16 6.23 -0.46
CA LEU A 63 5.09 6.31 -1.47
C LEU A 63 5.48 7.22 -2.64
N ALA A 64 6.06 8.39 -2.34
CA ALA A 64 6.52 9.35 -3.35
C ALA A 64 7.63 8.81 -4.26
N SER A 65 8.49 7.90 -3.80
CA SER A 65 9.56 7.35 -4.64
C SER A 65 9.03 6.41 -5.72
N LEU A 66 7.88 5.78 -5.49
CA LEU A 66 7.24 4.90 -6.49
C LEU A 66 6.80 5.69 -7.72
N PHE A 67 6.16 6.84 -7.52
CA PHE A 67 5.70 7.72 -8.61
C PHE A 67 6.83 8.49 -9.30
N ALA A 68 7.99 8.63 -8.66
CA ALA A 68 9.15 9.27 -9.27
C ALA A 68 9.92 8.31 -10.20
N GLN A 69 9.87 7.01 -9.91
CA GLN A 69 10.54 5.97 -10.67
C GLN A 69 9.71 5.48 -11.87
N GLU A 70 8.38 5.46 -11.73
CA GLU A 70 7.48 5.05 -12.80
C GLU A 70 6.64 6.23 -13.30
N LYS A 71 6.85 6.62 -14.56
CA LYS A 71 6.00 7.61 -15.27
C LYS A 71 4.60 7.06 -15.61
N GLU A 72 4.35 5.79 -15.33
CA GLU A 72 3.14 5.06 -15.70
C GLU A 72 2.37 4.64 -14.45
N ALA A 73 1.05 4.47 -14.58
CA ALA A 73 0.15 4.24 -13.47
C ALA A 73 0.55 2.98 -12.68
N ALA A 74 1.16 3.16 -11.51
CA ALA A 74 1.57 2.05 -10.64
C ALA A 74 0.34 1.24 -10.20
N VAL A 75 0.17 0.06 -10.78
CA VAL A 75 -0.88 -0.89 -10.38
C VAL A 75 -0.42 -1.60 -9.12
N PHE A 76 -0.96 -1.21 -7.97
CA PHE A 76 -0.71 -1.93 -6.72
C PHE A 76 -1.36 -3.31 -6.80
N CYS A 77 -0.56 -4.37 -6.87
CA CYS A 77 -1.03 -5.75 -6.88
C CYS A 77 -0.34 -6.51 -5.73
N SER A 78 -0.98 -6.56 -4.56
CA SER A 78 -0.49 -7.38 -3.47
C SER A 78 -1.01 -8.81 -3.64
N THR A 79 -0.15 -9.75 -4.01
CA THR A 79 -0.46 -11.19 -4.01
C THR A 79 -0.69 -11.65 -2.57
N ARG A 80 -1.88 -12.21 -2.32
CA ARG A 80 -2.24 -12.85 -1.05
C ARG A 80 -1.64 -14.25 -1.09
N SER A 81 -0.52 -14.48 -0.39
CA SER A 81 -0.12 -15.84 0.01
C SER A 81 -1.09 -16.28 1.09
N GLN A 82 -1.72 -17.44 0.87
CA GLN A 82 -2.61 -18.11 1.81
C GLN A 82 -1.90 -18.40 3.15
#